data_AF-A0A0C9WX39-F1
#
_entry.id   AF-A0A0C9WX39-F1
#
_cell.length_a   1.000
_cell.length_b   1.000
_cell.length_c   1.000
_cell.angle_alpha   90.00
_cell.angle_beta   90.00
_cell.angle_gamma   90.00
#
_symmetry.space_group_name_H-M   'P 1'
#
loop_
_entity.id
_entity.type
_entity.pdbx_description
1 polymer ?
#
loop_
_entity_poly.entity_id
_entity_poly.type
_entity_poly.pdbx_seq_one_letter_code
_entity_poly.pdbx_strand_id
1 'polypeptide(L)'
;MAKAALLSTALPELFTHASNLAINVFDKAGFDLDTTGRKRHVLWMEEQTKAAYNRQGMGVNIAIWNMHIDEEDHFNSILDSGLCKMGNGGGFRIVVFRGGGYLKNKGGRGFENWCCSGKQSQNDNVITFEAW
;
A
#
# COMPACT_ATOMS: atom_id res chain seq x y z
N MET A 1 30.06 -25.84 0.84
CA MET A 1 29.47 -24.52 1.19
C MET A 1 28.83 -23.91 -0.05
N ALA A 2 27.60 -24.30 -0.41
CA ALA A 2 26.93 -23.80 -1.62
C ALA A 2 25.40 -23.85 -1.46
N LYS A 3 24.87 -23.24 -0.39
CA LYS A 3 23.41 -23.18 -0.13
C LYS A 3 22.86 -21.77 0.11
N ALA A 4 23.72 -20.74 0.11
CA ALA A 4 23.31 -19.36 0.35
C ALA A 4 23.07 -18.54 -0.93
N ALA A 5 23.47 -19.04 -2.11
CA ALA A 5 23.43 -18.25 -3.35
C ALA A 5 22.14 -18.42 -4.19
N LEU A 6 21.27 -19.38 -3.85
CA LEU A 6 20.12 -19.77 -4.68
C LEU A 6 18.77 -19.18 -4.23
N LEU A 7 18.72 -18.46 -3.10
CA LEU A 7 17.49 -17.80 -2.65
C LEU A 7 17.37 -16.32 -3.05
N SER A 8 18.45 -15.70 -3.54
CA SER A 8 18.43 -14.26 -3.90
C SER A 8 17.87 -13.98 -5.30
N THR A 9 17.64 -15.00 -6.12
CA THR A 9 17.20 -14.88 -7.52
C THR A 9 15.71 -15.13 -7.74
N ALA A 10 14.91 -15.29 -6.67
CA ALA A 10 13.48 -15.62 -6.76
C ALA A 10 12.54 -14.53 -6.26
N LEU A 11 13.05 -13.32 -6.01
CA LEU A 11 12.21 -12.12 -6.01
C LEU A 11 12.30 -11.58 -7.44
N PRO A 12 11.26 -11.75 -8.27
CA PRO A 12 11.14 -10.90 -9.44
C PRO A 12 11.17 -9.47 -8.92
N GLU A 13 11.69 -8.55 -9.74
CA GLU A 13 11.58 -7.10 -9.60
C GLU A 13 10.10 -6.69 -9.53
N LEU A 14 9.42 -7.04 -8.44
CA LEU A 14 8.05 -6.68 -8.18
C LEU A 14 8.08 -5.21 -7.81
N PHE A 15 7.86 -4.39 -8.84
CA PHE A 15 7.31 -3.05 -8.76
C PHE A 15 8.29 -1.88 -8.57
N THR A 16 9.05 -1.58 -9.63
CA THR A 16 9.09 -0.18 -10.06
C THR A 16 7.68 0.22 -10.50
N HIS A 17 6.83 0.71 -9.59
CA HIS A 17 5.54 1.35 -9.91
C HIS A 17 5.78 2.65 -10.70
N ALA A 18 6.13 2.52 -11.97
CA ALA A 18 6.22 3.61 -12.93
C ALA A 18 5.02 3.55 -13.89
N SER A 19 3.82 3.73 -13.35
CA SER A 19 2.62 3.94 -14.16
C SER A 19 2.53 5.43 -14.53
N ASN A 20 3.06 5.80 -15.71
CA ASN A 20 2.80 7.10 -16.33
C ASN A 20 1.36 7.11 -16.88
N LEU A 21 0.37 7.44 -16.03
CA LEU A 21 -0.94 7.83 -16.52
C LEU A 21 -0.86 9.30 -16.99
N ALA A 22 -0.84 9.51 -18.31
CA ALA A 22 -1.04 10.85 -18.88
C ALA A 22 -2.53 11.22 -18.73
N ILE A 23 -2.83 12.21 -17.89
CA ILE A 23 -4.18 12.71 -17.65
C ILE A 23 -4.40 13.98 -18.49
N ASN A 24 -5.55 14.07 -19.18
CA ASN A 24 -5.82 15.02 -20.27
C ASN A 24 -7.02 15.92 -19.92
N VAL A 25 -6.98 17.19 -20.36
CA VAL A 25 -7.71 18.42 -19.95
C VAL A 25 -9.26 18.36 -19.77
N PHE A 26 -9.91 17.21 -19.95
CA PHE A 26 -11.31 16.98 -19.53
C PHE A 26 -11.47 16.76 -18.00
N ASP A 27 -10.38 16.88 -17.24
CA ASP A 27 -10.23 16.69 -15.79
C ASP A 27 -11.01 17.66 -14.88
N LYS A 28 -11.97 18.45 -15.40
CA LYS A 28 -12.87 19.27 -14.56
C LYS A 28 -14.16 18.56 -14.14
N ALA A 29 -14.51 17.44 -14.79
CA ALA A 29 -15.25 16.34 -14.17
C ALA A 29 -14.35 15.49 -13.23
N GLY A 30 -13.06 15.85 -13.16
CA GLY A 30 -11.96 15.16 -12.47
C GLY A 30 -11.90 15.33 -10.96
N PHE A 31 -12.64 16.26 -10.33
CA PHE A 31 -12.51 16.45 -8.87
C PHE A 31 -13.13 15.30 -8.05
N ASP A 32 -14.22 14.70 -8.55
CA ASP A 32 -14.85 13.51 -7.95
C ASP A 32 -14.20 12.20 -8.47
N LEU A 33 -13.71 12.25 -9.71
CA LEU A 33 -12.87 11.22 -10.34
C LEU A 33 -11.46 11.15 -9.72
N ASP A 34 -10.98 12.19 -9.05
CA ASP A 34 -9.69 12.20 -8.36
C ASP A 34 -9.75 11.37 -7.09
N THR A 35 -10.78 11.57 -6.26
CA THR A 35 -10.98 10.77 -5.04
C THR A 35 -11.39 9.34 -5.39
N THR A 36 -12.33 9.18 -6.33
CA THR A 36 -12.77 7.86 -6.79
C THR A 36 -11.67 7.11 -7.55
N GLY A 37 -10.91 7.80 -8.39
CA GLY A 37 -9.80 7.26 -9.17
C GLY A 37 -8.63 6.87 -8.29
N ARG A 38 -8.26 7.70 -7.30
CA ARG A 38 -7.27 7.36 -6.27
C ARG A 38 -7.69 6.13 -5.48
N LYS A 39 -8.95 6.08 -5.03
CA LYS A 39 -9.48 4.92 -4.30
C LYS A 39 -9.44 3.65 -5.15
N ARG A 40 -9.84 3.71 -6.43
CA ARG A 40 -9.74 2.58 -7.37
C ARG A 40 -8.29 2.15 -7.59
N HIS A 41 -7.36 3.08 -7.76
CA HIS A 41 -5.95 2.77 -7.95
C HIS A 41 -5.36 2.09 -6.70
N VAL A 42 -5.67 2.60 -5.51
CA VAL A 42 -5.24 2.00 -4.25
C VAL A 42 -5.80 0.59 -4.07
N LEU A 43 -7.09 0.38 -4.35
CA LEU A 43 -7.69 -0.96 -4.30
C LEU A 43 -7.07 -1.92 -5.31
N TRP A 44 -6.78 -1.45 -6.52
CA TRP A 44 -6.09 -2.25 -7.53
C TRP A 44 -4.67 -2.64 -7.08
N MET A 45 -3.91 -1.72 -6.47
CA MET A 45 -2.59 -2.01 -5.92
C MET A 45 -2.66 -3.05 -4.78
N GLU A 46 -3.64 -2.92 -3.89
CA GLU A 46 -3.88 -3.91 -2.82
C GLU A 46 -4.18 -5.29 -3.40
N GLU A 47 -5.06 -5.37 -4.39
CA GLU A 47 -5.50 -6.62 -4.99
C GLU A 47 -4.34 -7.34 -5.72
N GLN A 48 -3.52 -6.59 -6.47
CA GLN A 48 -2.32 -7.14 -7.13
C GLN A 48 -1.30 -7.65 -6.11
N THR A 49 -1.06 -6.87 -5.05
CA THR A 49 -0.14 -7.22 -3.97
C THR A 49 -0.61 -8.49 -3.28
N LYS A 50 -1.88 -8.53 -2.86
CA LYS A 50 -2.49 -9.69 -2.23
C LYS A 50 -2.46 -10.93 -3.12
N ALA A 51 -2.75 -10.78 -4.42
CA ALA A 51 -2.67 -11.89 -5.36
C ALA A 51 -1.23 -12.45 -5.48
N ALA A 52 -0.21 -11.59 -5.46
CA ALA A 52 1.19 -12.01 -5.54
C ALA A 52 1.61 -12.88 -4.33
N TYR A 53 1.23 -12.50 -3.11
CA TYR A 53 1.52 -13.27 -1.90
C TYR A 53 0.62 -14.51 -1.75
N ASN A 54 -0.65 -14.42 -2.14
CA ASN A 54 -1.57 -15.57 -2.14
C ASN A 54 -1.10 -16.68 -3.08
N ARG A 55 -0.55 -16.34 -4.26
CA ARG A 55 0.04 -17.34 -5.18
C ARG A 55 1.20 -18.11 -4.56
N GLN A 56 1.84 -17.55 -3.54
CA GLN A 56 2.92 -18.18 -2.79
C GLN A 56 2.41 -18.89 -1.51
N GLY A 57 1.09 -18.96 -1.30
CA GLY A 57 0.47 -19.57 -0.12
C GLY A 57 0.69 -18.77 1.16
N MET A 58 0.94 -17.46 1.07
CA MET A 58 1.29 -16.62 2.22
C MET A 58 0.18 -15.63 2.56
N GLY A 59 -0.37 -15.72 3.77
CA GLY A 59 -1.22 -14.68 4.34
C GLY A 59 -0.38 -13.49 4.81
N VAL A 60 -0.80 -12.27 4.46
CA VAL A 60 -0.06 -11.03 4.73
C VAL A 60 -1.00 -9.90 5.14
N ASN A 61 -0.48 -8.96 5.93
CA ASN A 61 -1.10 -7.65 6.14
C ASN A 61 -0.55 -6.69 5.08
N ILE A 62 -1.42 -5.81 4.58
CA ILE A 62 -1.08 -4.79 3.60
C ILE A 62 -1.59 -3.46 4.13
N ALA A 63 -0.73 -2.45 4.17
CA ALA A 63 -1.09 -1.07 4.48
C ALA A 63 -0.69 -0.17 3.31
N ILE A 64 -1.66 0.56 2.76
CA ILE A 64 -1.47 1.54 1.68
C ILE A 64 -2.05 2.88 2.13
N TRP A 65 -1.23 3.92 2.15
CA TRP A 65 -1.69 5.26 2.55
C TRP A 65 -1.04 6.35 1.73
N ASN A 66 -1.69 7.51 1.69
CA ASN A 66 -1.17 8.68 1.02
C ASN A 66 -0.15 9.39 1.92
N MET A 67 1.06 9.60 1.41
CA MET A 67 2.17 10.22 2.15
C MET A 67 2.00 11.73 2.43
N HIS A 68 0.97 12.36 1.86
CA HIS A 68 0.67 13.78 2.07
C HIS A 68 -0.15 14.04 3.33
N ILE A 69 -0.62 12.98 3.97
CA ILE A 69 -1.42 13.04 5.19
C ILE A 69 -0.48 12.65 6.33
N ASP A 70 -0.33 13.55 7.31
CA ASP A 70 0.49 13.30 8.49
C ASP A 70 0.08 12.00 9.18
N GLU A 71 1.05 11.12 9.42
CA GLU A 71 0.83 9.77 9.93
C GLU A 71 1.78 9.39 11.06
N GLU A 72 1.43 8.33 11.78
CA GLU A 72 2.36 7.60 12.63
C GLU A 72 2.19 6.11 12.36
N ASP A 73 3.28 5.44 12.02
CA ASP A 73 3.26 4.04 11.62
C ASP A 73 4.30 3.21 12.36
N HIS A 74 3.94 1.96 12.62
CA HIS A 74 4.85 0.94 13.14
C HIS A 74 4.44 -0.43 12.62
N PHE A 75 5.33 -1.11 11.91
CA PHE A 75 5.08 -2.44 11.36
C PHE A 75 6.20 -3.39 11.72
N ASN A 76 5.84 -4.57 12.23
CA ASN A 76 6.79 -5.64 12.52
C ASN A 76 6.84 -6.66 11.39
N SER A 77 8.01 -7.25 11.18
CA SER A 77 8.24 -8.29 10.17
C SER A 77 7.78 -7.84 8.78
N ILE A 78 8.29 -6.68 8.34
CA ILE A 78 8.06 -6.14 6.99
C ILE A 78 8.69 -7.10 5.98
N LEU A 79 7.88 -7.51 5.01
CA LEU A 79 8.29 -8.33 3.87
C LEU A 79 8.66 -7.47 2.67
N ASP A 80 7.90 -6.40 2.44
CA ASP A 80 8.09 -5.47 1.34
C ASP A 80 7.58 -4.07 1.71
N SER A 81 8.20 -3.06 1.12
CA SER A 81 7.77 -1.67 1.24
C SER A 81 8.12 -0.90 -0.03
N GLY A 82 7.15 -0.15 -0.56
CA GLY A 82 7.31 0.57 -1.81
C GLY A 82 6.62 1.94 -1.81
N LEU A 83 7.01 2.76 -2.79
CA LEU A 83 6.41 4.07 -3.05
C LEU A 83 5.83 4.10 -4.45
N CYS A 84 4.52 4.37 -4.56
CA CYS A 84 3.86 4.67 -5.82
C CYS A 84 3.75 6.18 -5.98
N LYS A 85 4.57 6.78 -6.85
CA LYS A 85 4.47 8.21 -7.13
C LYS A 85 3.17 8.48 -7.90
N MET A 86 2.46 9.53 -7.51
CA MET A 86 1.48 10.18 -8.35
C MET A 86 2.07 11.51 -8.86
N GLY A 87 1.63 11.97 -10.03
CA GLY A 87 2.04 13.28 -10.54
C GLY A 87 1.82 14.42 -9.53
N ASN A 88 2.52 15.54 -9.73
CA ASN A 88 2.40 16.77 -8.91
C ASN A 88 2.68 16.56 -7.41
N GLY A 89 3.70 15.76 -7.09
CA GLY A 89 4.23 15.63 -5.73
C GLY A 89 3.51 14.61 -4.85
N GLY A 90 2.36 14.08 -5.28
CA GLY A 90 1.56 13.03 -4.62
C GLY A 90 2.26 11.66 -4.53
N GLY A 91 1.90 10.82 -3.56
CA GLY A 91 2.35 9.42 -3.57
C GLY A 91 1.66 8.54 -2.55
N PHE A 92 1.58 7.24 -2.85
CA PHE A 92 1.15 6.22 -1.91
C PHE A 92 2.36 5.46 -1.39
N ARG A 93 2.40 5.22 -0.09
CA ARG A 93 3.30 4.24 0.51
C ARG A 93 2.55 2.92 0.66
N ILE A 94 3.22 1.84 0.29
CA ILE A 94 2.71 0.47 0.40
C ILE A 94 3.66 -0.27 1.34
N VAL A 95 3.11 -0.97 2.33
CA VAL A 95 3.88 -1.85 3.23
C VAL A 95 3.17 -3.19 3.33
N VAL A 96 3.93 -4.26 3.09
CA VAL A 96 3.48 -5.64 3.25
C VAL A 96 4.27 -6.27 4.39
N PHE A 97 3.56 -6.87 5.34
CA PHE A 97 4.17 -7.35 6.58
C PHE A 97 3.37 -8.53 7.15
N ARG A 98 3.99 -9.28 8.06
CA ARG A 98 3.33 -10.42 8.75
C ARG A 98 3.26 -10.29 10.25
N GLY A 99 3.99 -9.36 10.84
CA GLY A 99 3.91 -9.08 12.27
C GLY A 99 2.69 -8.24 12.62
N GLY A 100 2.55 -7.93 13.90
CA GLY A 100 1.63 -6.90 14.35
C GLY A 100 2.12 -5.51 13.98
N GLY A 101 1.21 -4.54 14.00
CA GLY A 101 1.55 -3.16 13.69
C GLY A 101 0.38 -2.21 13.88
N TYR A 102 0.62 -0.94 13.65
CA TYR A 102 -0.43 0.06 13.58
C TYR A 102 -0.11 1.13 12.54
N LEU A 103 -1.17 1.76 12.06
CA LEU A 103 -1.12 2.95 11.22
C LEU A 103 -2.14 3.95 11.77
N LYS A 104 -1.65 5.11 12.21
CA LYS A 104 -2.45 6.17 12.84
C LYS A 104 -2.51 7.40 11.96
N ASN A 105 -3.72 7.88 11.69
CA ASN A 105 -3.96 9.11 10.97
C ASN A 105 -3.85 10.29 11.92
N LYS A 106 -2.87 11.17 11.68
CA LYS A 106 -2.71 12.44 12.40
C LYS A 106 -3.23 13.63 11.60
N GLY A 107 -3.37 13.47 10.29
CA GLY A 107 -3.90 14.48 9.38
C GLY A 107 -5.43 14.50 9.33
N GLY A 108 -6.00 15.65 8.96
CA GLY A 108 -7.40 15.72 8.57
C GLY A 108 -7.69 14.89 7.30
N ARG A 109 -8.97 14.59 7.05
CA ARG A 109 -9.54 13.86 5.87
C ARG A 109 -9.84 12.36 6.04
N GLY A 110 -9.74 11.81 7.26
CA GLY A 110 -10.17 10.43 7.55
C GLY A 110 -9.45 9.35 6.74
N PHE A 111 -9.93 8.11 6.81
CA PHE A 111 -9.30 6.94 6.16
C PHE A 111 -9.63 6.76 4.69
N GLU A 112 -10.37 7.69 4.10
CA GLU A 112 -10.96 7.52 2.77
C GLU A 112 -9.91 7.37 1.65
N ASN A 113 -8.67 7.78 1.92
CA ASN A 113 -7.53 7.67 1.01
C ASN A 113 -6.53 6.57 1.40
N TRP A 114 -6.86 5.76 2.41
CA TRP A 114 -6.06 4.64 2.89
C TRP A 114 -6.75 3.34 2.52
N CYS A 115 -5.96 2.30 2.26
CA CYS A 115 -6.46 0.95 2.10
C CYS A 115 -5.56 0.03 2.90
N CYS A 116 -6.16 -0.63 3.88
CA CYS A 116 -5.48 -1.60 4.70
C CYS A 116 -6.25 -2.92 4.63
N SER A 117 -5.53 -4.03 4.57
CA SER A 117 -6.11 -5.36 4.50
C SER A 117 -5.28 -6.38 5.28
N GLY A 118 -5.90 -7.52 5.59
CA GLY A 118 -5.31 -8.56 6.42
C GLY A 118 -6.07 -8.75 7.73
N LYS A 119 -5.37 -9.19 8.78
CA LYS A 119 -5.91 -9.33 10.13
C LYS A 119 -5.83 -7.98 10.82
N GLN A 120 -6.86 -7.15 10.64
CA GLN A 120 -6.87 -5.78 11.16
C GLN A 120 -8.15 -5.45 11.91
N SER A 121 -8.06 -4.44 12.76
CA SER A 121 -9.18 -3.73 13.35
C SER A 121 -8.97 -2.22 13.23
N GLN A 122 -10.07 -1.47 13.21
CA GLN A 122 -10.03 -0.02 13.16
C GLN A 122 -10.71 0.54 14.41
N ASN A 123 -10.05 1.48 15.08
CA ASN A 123 -10.60 2.23 16.21
C ASN A 123 -10.22 3.71 16.08
N ASP A 124 -11.23 4.57 15.91
CA ASP A 124 -11.06 5.98 15.61
C ASP A 124 -10.00 6.17 14.50
N ASN A 125 -8.97 6.98 14.72
CA ASN A 125 -7.91 7.30 13.78
C ASN A 125 -6.73 6.32 13.79
N VAL A 126 -6.93 5.08 14.28
CA VAL A 126 -5.90 4.04 14.29
C VAL A 126 -6.40 2.76 13.64
N ILE A 127 -5.62 2.21 12.71
CA ILE A 127 -5.74 0.84 12.21
C ILE A 127 -4.67 0.01 12.91
N THR A 128 -5.08 -1.08 13.56
CA THR A 128 -4.19 -2.02 14.25
C THR A 128 -4.20 -3.36 13.54
N PHE A 129 -3.04 -3.98 13.43
CA PHE A 129 -2.84 -5.24 12.73
C PHE A 129 -2.35 -6.32 13.69
N GLU A 130 -2.93 -7.50 13.57
CA GLU A 130 -2.50 -8.72 14.25
C GLU A 130 -1.48 -9.49 13.40
N ALA A 131 -0.70 -10.35 14.04
CA ALA A 131 0.25 -11.20 13.33
C ALA A 131 -0.46 -12.28 12.49
N TRP A 132 0.10 -12.56 11.30
CA TRP A 132 -0.41 -13.54 10.35
C TRP A 132 0.04 -14.97 10.61
#